data_AF-A0A5R2MYS3-F1
#
_entry.id   AF-A0A5R2MYS3-F1
#
_cell.length_a   1.000
_cell.length_b   1.000
_cell.length_c   1.000
_cell.angle_alpha   90.00
_cell.angle_beta   90.00
_cell.angle_gamma   90.00
#
_symmetry.space_group_name_H-M   'P 1'
#
loop_
_entity.id
_entity.type
_entity.pdbx_description
1 polymer ?
#
loop_
_entity_poly.entity_id
_entity_poly.type
_entity_poly.pdbx_seq_one_letter_code
_entity_poly.pdbx_strand_id
1 'polypeptide(L)'
;KKITVDVKGEILELKSTINTMVDQLNSFAGEVTRVAREVGTEGKLGGQAQVRGVAGTWKDLTDNVNSMAENLTGQVRNIAEVTTAVARGDLS
;
A
#
# COMPACT_ATOMS: atom_id res chain seq x y z
N LYS A 1 -19.41 -6.26 0.87
CA LYS A 1 -20.23 -7.50 0.96
C LYS A 1 -20.48 -8.00 -0.46
N LYS A 2 -20.20 -9.27 -0.76
CA LYS A 2 -20.37 -9.82 -2.13
C LYS A 2 -21.84 -10.09 -2.44
N ILE A 3 -22.18 -10.08 -3.73
CA ILE A 3 -23.48 -10.52 -4.24
C ILE A 3 -23.46 -12.05 -4.33
N THR A 4 -24.38 -12.72 -3.65
CA THR A 4 -24.47 -14.19 -3.59
C THR A 4 -25.71 -14.76 -4.28
N VAL A 5 -26.68 -13.93 -4.66
CA VAL A 5 -27.93 -14.33 -5.32
C VAL A 5 -27.66 -15.01 -6.67
N ASP A 6 -28.43 -16.04 -6.99
CA ASP A 6 -28.30 -16.78 -8.25
C ASP A 6 -28.88 -15.97 -9.41
N VAL A 7 -28.08 -15.75 -10.45
CA VAL A 7 -28.39 -14.85 -11.58
C VAL A 7 -27.82 -15.44 -12.87
N LYS A 8 -28.43 -15.11 -14.01
CA LYS A 8 -28.07 -15.66 -15.33
C LYS A 8 -27.89 -14.55 -16.36
N GLY A 9 -27.25 -14.87 -17.48
CA GLY A 9 -27.04 -13.95 -18.61
C GLY A 9 -26.22 -12.72 -18.20
N GLU A 10 -26.55 -11.55 -18.74
CA GLU A 10 -25.85 -10.28 -18.49
C GLU A 10 -25.76 -9.91 -17.00
N ILE A 11 -26.76 -10.28 -16.19
CA ILE A 11 -26.76 -10.01 -14.75
C ILE A 11 -25.69 -10.85 -14.02
N LEU A 12 -25.37 -12.05 -14.54
CA LEU A 12 -24.25 -12.85 -14.03
C LEU A 12 -22.90 -12.20 -14.31
N GLU A 13 -22.72 -11.65 -15.51
CA GLU A 13 -21.50 -10.91 -15.87
C GLU A 13 -21.32 -9.66 -15.01
N LEU A 14 -22.40 -8.89 -14.81
CA LEU A 14 -22.39 -7.73 -13.94
C LEU A 14 -22.07 -8.12 -12.49
N LYS A 15 -22.71 -9.17 -11.95
CA LYS A 15 -22.40 -9.72 -10.61
C LYS A 15 -20.93 -10.10 -10.49
N SER A 16 -20.38 -10.78 -11.49
CA SER A 16 -18.98 -11.21 -11.50
C SER A 16 -18.02 -10.01 -11.49
N THR A 17 -18.31 -9.01 -12.32
CA THR A 17 -17.55 -7.75 -12.38
C THR A 17 -17.58 -7.01 -11.04
N ILE A 18 -18.76 -6.85 -10.44
CA ILE A 18 -18.90 -6.21 -9.13
C ILE A 18 -18.16 -6.99 -8.03
N ASN A 19 -18.30 -8.32 -8.00
CA ASN A 19 -17.61 -9.14 -7.00
C ASN A 19 -16.08 -9.05 -7.15
N THR A 20 -15.57 -8.97 -8.37
CA THR A 20 -14.14 -8.77 -8.65
C THR A 20 -13.67 -7.40 -8.13
N MET A 21 -14.43 -6.33 -8.37
CA MET A 21 -14.13 -5.00 -7.81
C MET A 21 -14.15 -5.00 -6.28
N VAL A 22 -15.08 -5.72 -5.65
CA VAL A 22 -15.13 -5.88 -4.18
C VAL A 22 -13.89 -6.62 -3.65
N ASP A 23 -13.41 -7.65 -4.35
CA ASP A 23 -12.20 -8.37 -3.97
C ASP A 23 -10.94 -7.51 -4.07
N GLN A 24 -10.84 -6.72 -5.14
CA GLN A 24 -9.78 -5.75 -5.33
C GLN A 24 -9.79 -4.70 -4.21
N LEU A 25 -10.97 -4.16 -3.85
CA LEU A 25 -11.12 -3.19 -2.77
C LEU A 25 -10.67 -3.75 -1.42
N ASN A 26 -11.11 -4.98 -1.09
CA ASN A 26 -10.72 -5.62 0.17
C ASN A 26 -9.20 -5.86 0.23
N SER A 27 -8.61 -6.30 -0.87
CA SER A 27 -7.16 -6.53 -0.97
C SER A 27 -6.38 -5.23 -0.83
N PHE A 28 -6.84 -4.16 -1.49
CA PHE A 28 -6.26 -2.83 -1.39
C PHE A 28 -6.28 -2.29 0.04
N ALA A 29 -7.45 -2.33 0.70
CA ALA A 29 -7.60 -1.81 2.05
C ALA A 29 -6.70 -2.55 3.05
N GLY A 30 -6.55 -3.87 2.90
CA GLY A 30 -5.66 -4.68 3.71
C GLY A 30 -4.18 -4.29 3.54
N GLU A 31 -3.72 -4.19 2.29
CA GLU A 31 -2.32 -3.86 1.98
C GLU A 31 -1.93 -2.44 2.43
N VAL A 32 -2.78 -1.45 2.17
CA VAL A 32 -2.52 -0.08 2.60
C VAL A 32 -2.49 0.04 4.12
N THR A 33 -3.42 -0.62 4.81
CA THR A 33 -3.44 -0.64 6.28
C THR A 33 -2.18 -1.30 6.85
N ARG A 34 -1.73 -2.40 6.23
CA ARG A 34 -0.51 -3.10 6.63
C ARG A 34 0.72 -2.19 6.50
N VAL A 35 0.93 -1.57 5.34
CA VAL A 35 2.09 -0.71 5.08
C VAL A 35 2.11 0.51 5.97
N ALA A 36 0.96 1.16 6.16
CA ALA A 36 0.85 2.31 7.04
C ALA A 36 1.25 1.96 8.49
N ARG A 37 0.84 0.79 8.98
CA ARG A 37 1.23 0.30 10.30
C ARG A 37 2.71 -0.05 10.38
N GLU A 38 3.22 -0.83 9.42
CA GLU A 38 4.62 -1.27 9.41
C GLU A 38 5.59 -0.09 9.38
N VAL A 39 5.40 0.83 8.44
CA VAL A 39 6.33 1.96 8.22
C VAL A 39 6.06 3.08 9.21
N GLY A 40 4.79 3.43 9.43
CA GLY A 40 4.41 4.60 10.23
C GLY A 40 4.38 4.35 11.74
N THR A 41 4.09 3.13 12.19
CA THR A 41 3.95 2.82 13.63
C THR A 41 5.04 1.90 14.13
N GLU A 42 5.36 0.83 13.40
CA GLU A 42 6.35 -0.18 13.82
C GLU A 42 7.79 0.20 13.44
N GLY A 43 7.98 1.23 12.61
CA GLY A 43 9.29 1.67 12.15
C GLY A 43 9.99 0.65 11.23
N LYS A 44 9.23 -0.31 10.67
CA LYS A 44 9.73 -1.27 9.69
C LYS A 44 9.83 -0.59 8.33
N LEU A 45 11.02 -0.08 8.04
CA LEU A 45 11.28 0.68 6.82
C LEU A 45 11.43 -0.22 5.59
N GLY A 46 11.06 0.31 4.42
CA GLY A 46 11.13 -0.39 3.14
C GLY A 46 9.91 -1.27 2.82
N GLY A 47 8.88 -1.28 3.67
CA GLY A 47 7.60 -1.93 3.37
C GLY A 47 6.87 -1.24 2.22
N GLN A 48 6.29 -2.03 1.31
CA GLN A 48 5.55 -1.56 0.14
C GLN A 48 4.26 -2.39 -0.02
N ALA A 49 3.21 -1.76 -0.53
CA ALA A 49 1.91 -2.37 -0.80
C ALA A 49 1.96 -3.03 -2.18
N GLN A 50 1.51 -4.28 -2.24
CA GLN A 50 1.39 -5.02 -3.51
C GLN A 50 -0.04 -5.49 -3.72
N VAL A 51 -0.79 -4.72 -4.49
CA VAL A 51 -2.18 -5.05 -4.83
C VAL A 51 -2.24 -5.51 -6.28
N ARG A 52 -2.60 -6.77 -6.52
CA ARG A 52 -2.71 -7.32 -7.88
C ARG A 52 -4.01 -6.89 -8.54
N GLY A 53 -3.94 -6.57 -9.84
CA GLY A 53 -5.12 -6.28 -10.65
C GLY A 53 -5.79 -4.94 -10.38
N VAL A 54 -5.14 -4.02 -9.65
CA VAL A 54 -5.61 -2.64 -9.52
C VAL A 54 -5.26 -1.82 -10.75
N ALA A 55 -6.17 -0.93 -11.13
CA ALA A 55 -6.01 0.01 -12.23
C ALA A 55 -6.72 1.33 -11.89
N GLY A 56 -6.42 2.38 -12.66
CA GLY A 56 -6.98 3.72 -12.44
C GLY A 56 -6.71 4.23 -11.02
N THR A 57 -7.73 4.84 -10.41
CA THR A 57 -7.62 5.46 -9.07
C THR A 57 -7.05 4.53 -8.00
N TRP A 58 -7.32 3.22 -8.06
CA TRP A 58 -6.79 2.28 -7.08
C TRP A 58 -5.29 2.09 -7.20
N LYS A 59 -4.78 2.03 -8.43
CA LYS A 59 -3.35 1.98 -8.69
C LYS A 59 -2.69 3.27 -8.21
N ASP A 60 -3.27 4.42 -8.52
CA ASP A 60 -2.73 5.73 -8.11
C ASP A 60 -2.64 5.83 -6.58
N LEU A 61 -3.64 5.34 -5.85
CA LEU A 61 -3.61 5.31 -4.40
C LEU A 61 -2.56 4.35 -3.84
N THR A 62 -2.38 3.17 -4.44
CA THR A 62 -1.31 2.23 -4.06
C THR A 62 0.06 2.86 -4.27
N ASP A 63 0.28 3.50 -5.42
CA ASP A 63 1.54 4.15 -5.77
C ASP A 63 1.85 5.33 -4.83
N ASN A 64 0.83 6.10 -4.44
CA ASN A 64 0.97 7.21 -3.48
C ASN A 64 1.38 6.71 -2.07
N VAL A 65 0.77 5.62 -1.58
CA VAL A 65 1.15 4.99 -0.30
C VAL A 65 2.59 4.48 -0.35
N ASN A 66 2.97 3.86 -1.46
CA ASN A 66 4.34 3.37 -1.68
C ASN A 66 5.36 4.50 -1.69
N SER A 67 5.05 5.61 -2.36
CA SER A 67 5.88 6.82 -2.39
C SER A 67 6.05 7.42 -0.98
N MET A 68 4.98 7.47 -0.19
CA MET A 68 5.04 7.93 1.20
C MET A 68 5.94 7.04 2.06
N ALA A 69 5.79 5.71 1.93
CA ALA A 69 6.60 4.75 2.67
C ALA A 69 8.09 4.80 2.28
N GLU A 70 8.39 4.98 0.99
CA GLU A 70 9.75 5.16 0.48
C GLU A 70 10.37 6.46 1.03
N ASN A 71 9.64 7.57 0.96
CA ASN A 71 10.10 8.86 1.49
C ASN A 71 10.41 8.78 2.99
N LEU A 72 9.54 8.18 3.80
CA LEU A 72 9.80 7.98 5.23
C LEU A 72 11.03 7.10 5.48
N THR A 73 11.18 6.03 4.71
CA THR A 73 12.36 5.16 4.78
C THR A 73 13.65 5.92 4.50
N GLY A 74 13.66 6.74 3.44
CA GLY A 74 14.79 7.59 3.08
C GLY A 74 15.11 8.62 4.17
N GLN A 75 14.09 9.32 4.68
CA GLN A 75 14.26 10.31 5.75
C GLN A 75 14.89 9.71 7.01
N VAL A 76 14.41 8.54 7.47
CA VAL A 76 14.95 7.90 8.67
C VAL A 76 16.39 7.39 8.45
N ARG A 77 16.70 6.86 7.26
CA ARG A 77 18.07 6.46 6.92
C ARG A 77 19.03 7.65 6.87
N ASN A 78 18.64 8.75 6.24
CA ASN A 78 19.44 9.97 6.21
C ASN A 78 19.72 10.50 7.61
N ILE A 79 18.72 10.48 8.50
CA ILE A 79 18.90 10.86 9.91
C ILE A 79 19.90 9.93 10.60
N ALA A 80 19.81 8.62 10.36
CA ALA A 80 20.75 7.65 10.93
C ALA A 80 22.19 7.86 10.44
N GLU A 81 22.37 8.18 9.17
CA GLU A 81 23.68 8.52 8.58
C GLU A 81 24.26 9.79 9.21
N VAL A 82 23.49 10.88 9.26
CA VAL A 82 23.89 12.14 9.90
C VAL A 82 24.24 11.93 11.37
N THR A 83 23.42 11.16 12.11
CA THR A 83 23.66 10.87 13.53
C THR A 83 24.94 10.06 13.73
N THR A 84 25.23 9.13 12.81
CA THR A 84 26.47 8.35 12.81
C THR A 84 27.68 9.22 12.52
N ALA A 85 27.58 10.13 11.54
CA ALA A 85 28.64 11.07 11.18
C ALA A 85 28.97 12.01 12.35
N VAL A 86 27.94 12.58 13.00
CA VAL A 86 28.08 13.37 14.23
C VAL A 86 28.78 12.59 15.34
N ALA A 87 28.36 11.34 15.59
CA ALA A 87 28.96 10.49 16.61
C ALA A 87 30.44 10.14 16.33
N ARG A 88 30.83 10.13 15.05
CA ARG A 88 32.21 9.93 14.61
C ARG A 88 33.02 11.24 14.52
N GLY A 89 32.38 12.39 14.72
CA GLY A 89 33.00 13.70 14.56
C GLY A 89 33.24 14.11 13.10
N ASP A 90 32.59 13.43 12.14
CA ASP A 90 32.72 13.67 10.71
C ASP A 90 31.59 14.60 10.23
N LEU A 91 31.81 15.90 10.37
CA LEU A 91 30.80 16.96 10.17
C LEU A 91 31.14 17.88 8.98
N SER A 92 32.07 17.47 8.13
CA SER A 92 32.66 18.25 7.04
C SER A 92 32.32 17.72 5.66
#